data_AF-A0A0F9CMN7-F1
#
_entry.id   AF-A0A0F9CMN7-F1
#
_cell.length_a   1.000
_cell.length_b   1.000
_cell.length_c   1.000
_cell.angle_alpha   90.00
_cell.angle_beta   90.00
_cell.angle_gamma   90.00
#
_symmetry.space_group_name_H-M   'P 1'
#
loop_
_entity.id
_entity.type
_entity.pdbx_description
1 polymer ?
#
loop_
_entity_poly.entity_id
_entity_poly.type
_entity_poly.pdbx_seq_one_letter_code
_entity_poly.pdbx_strand_id
1 'polypeptide(L)'
;CLRNIRKIMEIPILLGASPKTANPDAWVPIRFDRWAVKVEGLVDSEITLHLNKPIVQYVELAKLNGEVFDGPCQVRVEFMKRGTEKAISVFAVKVEGLGLWL
;
A
#
# COMPACT_ATOMS: atom_id res chain seq x y z
N CYS A 1 6.30 -20.94 -13.18
CA CYS A 1 4.87 -21.14 -12.84
C CYS A 1 4.36 -19.93 -12.05
N LEU A 2 3.62 -19.05 -12.72
CA LEU A 2 3.02 -17.85 -12.12
C LEU A 2 2.06 -18.26 -11.00
N ARG A 3 2.40 -17.92 -9.75
CA ARG A 3 1.49 -18.07 -8.61
C ARG A 3 0.32 -17.11 -8.82
N ASN A 4 -0.81 -17.67 -9.27
CA ASN A 4 -2.12 -17.03 -9.26
C ASN A 4 -2.50 -16.75 -7.80
N ILE A 5 -2.05 -15.62 -7.26
CA ILE A 5 -2.67 -15.01 -6.08
C ILE A 5 -4.06 -14.61 -6.54
N ARG A 6 -5.09 -15.40 -6.20
CA ARG A 6 -6.49 -14.96 -6.34
C ARG A 6 -6.61 -13.70 -5.46
N LYS A 7 -6.56 -12.53 -6.08
CA LYS A 7 -6.88 -11.26 -5.44
C LYS A 7 -8.36 -11.27 -5.11
N ILE A 8 -8.69 -11.63 -3.87
CA ILE A 8 -10.09 -11.74 -3.47
C ILE A 8 -10.62 -10.39 -2.96
N MET A 9 -9.77 -9.55 -2.35
CA MET A 9 -10.14 -8.20 -1.90
C MET A 9 -8.96 -7.21 -1.93
N GLU A 10 -9.21 -6.01 -2.44
CA GLU A 10 -8.29 -4.86 -2.41
C GLU A 10 -9.00 -3.66 -1.74
N ILE A 11 -8.28 -2.91 -0.91
CA ILE A 11 -8.72 -1.62 -0.35
C ILE A 11 -7.85 -0.53 -0.95
N PRO A 12 -8.42 0.47 -1.66
CA PRO A 12 -7.64 1.61 -2.13
C PRO A 12 -7.22 2.47 -0.93
N ILE A 13 -5.92 2.67 -0.79
CA ILE A 13 -5.33 3.63 0.16
C ILE A 13 -5.19 5.00 -0.52
N LEU A 14 -4.75 4.98 -1.77
CA LEU A 14 -4.65 6.13 -2.66
C LEU A 14 -5.13 5.69 -4.05
N LEU A 15 -6.00 6.46 -4.70
CA LEU A 15 -6.57 6.06 -5.99
C LEU A 15 -6.40 7.18 -7.02
N GLY A 16 -5.68 6.90 -8.10
CA GLY A 16 -5.53 7.80 -9.25
C GLY A 16 -4.97 9.18 -8.89
N ALA A 17 -4.18 9.28 -7.82
CA ALA A 17 -3.72 10.54 -7.28
C ALA A 17 -2.62 11.15 -8.14
N SER A 18 -2.85 12.35 -8.65
CA SER A 18 -1.81 13.14 -9.31
C SER A 18 -0.84 13.69 -8.27
N PRO A 19 0.47 13.39 -8.35
CA PRO A 19 1.47 13.93 -7.44
C PRO A 19 1.53 15.46 -7.46
N LYS A 20 1.05 16.12 -8.52
CA LYS A 20 1.07 17.59 -8.61
C LYS A 20 0.02 18.26 -7.72
N THR A 21 -1.10 17.59 -7.46
CA THR A 21 -2.27 18.21 -6.83
C THR A 21 -2.79 17.43 -5.62
N ALA A 22 -2.44 16.15 -5.48
CA ALA A 22 -2.94 15.32 -4.39
C ALA A 22 -2.31 15.72 -3.05
N ASN A 23 -3.13 15.82 -2.02
CA ASN A 23 -2.68 16.01 -0.66
C ASN A 23 -3.35 14.97 0.25
N PRO A 24 -2.89 13.70 0.20
CA PRO A 24 -3.47 12.64 1.02
C PRO A 24 -3.11 12.84 2.49
N ASP A 25 -4.11 13.10 3.32
CA ASP A 25 -3.99 13.24 4.79
C ASP A 25 -4.86 12.22 5.55
N ALA A 26 -5.75 11.53 4.85
CA ALA A 26 -6.71 10.60 5.42
C ALA A 26 -6.07 9.28 5.86
N TRP A 27 -6.45 8.84 7.07
CA TRP A 27 -6.16 7.50 7.57
C TRP A 27 -7.20 6.50 7.03
N VAL A 28 -6.73 5.46 6.35
CA VAL A 28 -7.55 4.41 5.76
C VAL A 28 -7.52 3.17 6.67
N PRO A 29 -8.68 2.66 7.13
CA PRO A 29 -8.72 1.47 7.96
C PRO A 29 -8.53 0.19 7.12
N ILE A 30 -7.48 -0.57 7.41
CA ILE A 30 -7.24 -1.91 6.85
C ILE A 30 -7.74 -2.95 7.84
N ARG A 31 -8.73 -3.74 7.42
CA ARG A 31 -9.39 -4.76 8.26
C ARG A 31 -8.85 -6.18 8.03
N PHE A 32 -7.80 -6.31 7.24
CA PHE A 32 -7.18 -7.61 6.94
C PHE A 32 -6.15 -7.96 8.01
N ASP A 33 -6.17 -9.21 8.49
CA ASP A 33 -5.15 -9.72 9.42
C ASP A 33 -3.77 -9.75 8.77
N ARG A 34 -3.71 -10.06 7.46
CA ARG A 34 -2.49 -10.02 6.65
C ARG A 34 -2.79 -9.43 5.28
N TRP A 35 -1.94 -8.53 4.82
CA TRP A 35 -2.13 -7.83 3.56
C TRP A 35 -0.81 -7.40 2.95
N ALA A 36 -0.79 -7.22 1.63
CA ALA A 36 0.38 -6.76 0.90
C ALA A 36 0.11 -5.42 0.23
N VAL A 37 1.17 -4.64 0.01
CA VAL A 37 1.07 -3.37 -0.71
C VAL A 37 1.23 -3.61 -2.20
N LYS A 38 0.34 -2.98 -2.98
CA LYS A 38 0.43 -2.89 -4.43
C LYS A 38 0.45 -1.42 -4.84
N VAL A 39 1.47 -1.01 -5.57
CA VAL A 39 1.65 0.34 -6.09
C VAL A 39 1.59 0.31 -7.61
N GLU A 40 0.79 1.20 -8.18
CA GLU A 40 0.63 1.37 -9.62
C GLU A 40 0.94 2.81 -10.03
N GLY A 41 1.67 2.96 -11.13
CA GLY A 41 1.96 4.26 -11.75
C GLY A 41 3.08 5.06 -11.09
N LEU A 42 3.78 4.52 -10.08
CA LEU A 42 4.95 5.17 -9.45
C LEU A 42 6.17 5.12 -10.39
N VAL A 43 6.77 6.28 -10.66
CA VAL A 43 7.96 6.43 -11.52
C VAL A 43 9.07 7.15 -10.76
N ASP A 44 8.83 8.38 -10.30
CA ASP A 44 9.83 9.28 -9.74
C ASP A 44 9.37 10.05 -8.49
N SER A 45 8.09 9.93 -8.10
CA SER A 45 7.66 10.33 -6.76
C SER A 45 8.35 9.51 -5.66
N GLU A 46 8.57 10.12 -4.51
CA GLU A 46 8.95 9.43 -3.28
C GLU A 46 7.75 9.45 -2.34
N ILE A 47 7.28 8.26 -1.98
CA ILE A 47 6.04 8.09 -1.24
C ILE A 47 6.29 7.17 -0.06
N THR A 48 5.80 7.58 1.11
CA THR A 48 5.87 6.79 2.33
C THR A 48 4.49 6.27 2.72
N LEU A 49 4.46 5.06 3.24
CA LEU A 49 3.30 4.46 3.87
C LEU A 49 3.48 4.48 5.38
N HIS A 50 2.59 5.18 6.08
CA HIS A 50 2.57 5.29 7.53
C HIS A 50 1.58 4.28 8.10
N LEU A 51 1.99 3.53 9.11
CA LEU A 51 1.14 2.61 9.85
C LEU A 51 0.84 3.18 11.23
N ASN A 52 -0.44 3.30 11.58
CA ASN A 52 -0.87 3.65 12.93
C ASN A 52 -0.83 2.38 13.82
N LYS A 53 0.38 2.04 14.27
CA LYS A 53 0.68 0.94 15.20
C LYS A 53 1.32 1.51 16.47
N PRO A 54 1.40 0.74 17.58
CA PRO A 54 2.02 1.20 18.83
C PRO A 54 3.43 1.76 18.66
N ILE A 55 4.13 1.32 17.62
CA ILE A 55 5.34 1.93 17.10
C ILE A 55 4.99 2.49 15.72
N VAL A 56 5.10 3.81 15.56
CA VAL A 56 4.93 4.45 14.25
C VAL A 56 6.02 3.90 13.33
N GLN A 57 5.59 3.17 12.31
CA GLN A 57 6.47 2.67 11.26
C GLN A 57 6.09 3.38 9.96
N TYR A 58 7.10 3.89 9.27
CA TYR A 58 6.95 4.39 7.91
C TYR A 58 7.85 3.58 7.00
N VAL A 59 7.39 3.35 5.77
CA VAL A 59 8.13 2.54 4.82
C VAL A 59 8.02 3.17 3.42
N GLU A 60 9.14 3.22 2.68
CA GLU A 60 9.20 3.79 1.33
C GLU A 60 8.57 2.87 0.30
N LEU A 61 7.49 3.29 -0.35
CA LEU A 61 6.69 2.46 -1.25
C LEU A 61 7.45 1.89 -2.45
N ALA A 62 8.50 2.58 -2.92
CA ALA A 62 9.33 2.11 -4.03
C ALA A 62 10.01 0.75 -3.74
N LYS A 63 10.15 0.37 -2.47
CA LYS A 63 10.78 -0.87 -2.02
C LYS A 63 9.79 -1.99 -1.67
N LEU A 64 8.47 -1.75 -1.76
CA LEU A 64 7.45 -2.55 -1.05
C LEU A 64 6.45 -3.29 -1.91
N ASN A 65 6.60 -3.29 -3.23
CA ASN A 65 5.68 -4.04 -4.08
C ASN A 65 5.75 -5.55 -3.74
N GLY A 66 4.75 -6.04 -3.01
CA GLY A 66 4.67 -7.41 -2.51
C GLY A 66 5.08 -7.63 -1.04
N GLU A 67 5.48 -6.59 -0.28
CA GLU A 67 5.75 -6.73 1.16
C GLU A 67 4.44 -7.00 1.93
N VAL A 68 4.51 -7.91 2.91
CA VAL A 68 3.35 -8.36 3.69
C VAL A 68 3.39 -7.75 5.07
N PHE A 69 2.29 -7.12 5.46
CA PHE A 69 2.07 -6.47 6.74
C PHE A 69 1.00 -7.21 7.54
N ASP A 70 1.18 -7.23 8.86
CA ASP A 70 0.14 -7.64 9.79
C ASP A 70 -0.83 -6.48 10.03
N GLY A 71 -2.13 -6.76 10.00
CA GLY A 71 -3.19 -5.86 10.45
C GLY A 71 -3.99 -6.49 11.59
N PRO A 72 -5.21 -6.00 11.89
CA PRO A 72 -5.82 -4.78 11.37
C PRO A 72 -5.10 -3.51 11.87
N CYS A 73 -5.06 -2.46 11.04
CA CYS A 73 -4.46 -1.17 11.39
C CYS A 73 -5.02 -0.03 10.54
N GLN A 74 -4.71 1.22 10.89
CA GLN A 74 -4.93 2.35 9.98
C GLN A 74 -3.64 2.69 9.25
N VAL A 75 -3.76 3.09 7.99
CA VAL A 75 -2.63 3.47 7.16
C VAL A 75 -2.85 4.81 6.48
N ARG A 76 -1.77 5.55 6.21
CA ARG A 76 -1.79 6.81 5.46
C ARG A 76 -0.66 6.80 4.46
N VAL A 77 -0.89 7.37 3.28
CA VAL A 77 0.15 7.61 2.28
C VAL A 77 0.55 9.08 2.31
N GLU A 78 1.84 9.36 2.22
CA GLU A 78 2.39 10.72 2.17
C GLU A 78 3.40 10.87 1.02
N PHE A 79 3.33 12.01 0.32
CA PHE A 79 4.29 12.36 -0.72
C PHE A 79 5.47 13.09 -0.10
N MET A 80 6.62 12.43 0.00
CA MET A 80 7.88 13.05 0.41
C MET A 80 8.47 13.89 -0.71
N LYS A 81 8.34 13.41 -1.95
CA LYS A 81 8.72 14.11 -3.17
C LYS A 81 7.69 13.87 -4.25
N ARG A 82 7.32 14.95 -4.95
CA ARG A 82 6.33 14.92 -6.04
C ARG A 82 7.07 14.75 -7.36
N GLY A 83 6.77 13.67 -8.05
CA GLY A 83 7.30 13.32 -9.35
C GLY A 83 6.47 13.88 -10.52
N THR A 84 6.71 13.32 -11.70
CA THR A 84 6.12 13.74 -12.98
C THR A 84 5.01 12.82 -13.47
N GLU A 85 4.77 11.71 -12.77
CA GLU A 85 3.76 10.74 -13.19
C GLU A 85 2.33 11.33 -13.17
N LYS A 86 1.48 10.83 -14.08
CA LYS A 86 0.12 11.36 -14.26
C LYS A 86 -0.79 11.04 -13.08
N ALA A 87 -0.67 9.83 -12.55
CA ALA A 87 -1.50 9.31 -11.48
C ALA A 87 -0.82 8.13 -10.80
N ILE A 88 -0.98 8.04 -9.48
CA ILE A 88 -0.47 6.96 -8.65
C ILE A 88 -1.63 6.35 -7.87
N SER A 89 -1.65 5.03 -7.79
CA SER A 89 -2.58 4.30 -6.94
C SER A 89 -1.82 3.36 -6.01
N VAL A 90 -2.28 3.28 -4.76
CA VAL A 90 -1.72 2.44 -3.71
C VAL A 90 -2.86 1.63 -3.11
N PHE A 91 -2.71 0.32 -3.06
CA PHE A 91 -3.73 -0.61 -2.56
C PHE A 91 -3.17 -1.50 -1.47
N ALA A 92 -4.01 -1.78 -0.47
CA ALA A 92 -3.83 -2.92 0.43
C ALA A 92 -4.56 -4.13 -0.17
N VAL A 93 -3.84 -5.21 -0.41
CA VAL A 93 -4.37 -6.45 -0.98
C VAL A 93 -4.41 -7.52 0.11
N LYS A 94 -5.56 -8.12 0.38
CA LYS A 94 -5.64 -9.22 1.36
C LYS A 94 -4.73 -10.36 0.91
N VAL A 95 -3.89 -10.84 1.82
CA VAL A 95 -3.09 -12.05 1.62
C VAL A 95 -3.78 -13.18 2.35
N GLU A 96 -4.42 -14.08 1.62
CA GLU A 96 -4.86 -15.35 2.18
C GLU A 96 -3.66 -16.28 2.23
N GLY A 97 -3.31 -16.76 3.43
CA GLY A 97 -2.28 -17.77 3.57
C GLY A 97 -2.67 -18.97 2.70
N LEU A 98 -1.85 -19.27 1.70
CA LEU A 98 -1.73 -20.65 1.25
C LEU A 98 -1.31 -21.43 2.51
N GLY A 99 -2.21 -22.27 3.02
CA GLY A 99 -1.88 -23.19 4.10
C GLY A 99 -0.67 -24.02 3.66
N LEU A 100 0.48 -23.69 4.22
CA LEU A 100 1.61 -24.59 4.32
C LEU A 100 1.58 -25.10 5.75
N TRP A 101 0.73 -26.09 5.97
CA TRP A 101 1.07 -27.17 6.89
C TRP A 101 2.17 -27.98 6.20
N LEU A 102 3.41 -27.84 6.68
CA LEU A 102 4.44 -28.88 6.63
C LEU A 102 5.22 -28.80 7.95
#